data_AF-A0A5N5TAG2-F1
#
_entry.id   AF-A0A5N5TAG2-F1
#
_cell.length_a   1.000
_cell.length_b   1.000
_cell.length_c   1.000
_cell.angle_alpha   90.00
_cell.angle_beta   90.00
_cell.angle_gamma   90.00
#
_symmetry.space_group_name_H-M   'P 1'
#
loop_
_entity.id
_entity.type
_entity.pdbx_description
1 polymer ?
#
loop_
_entity_poly.entity_id
_entity_poly.type
_entity_poly.pdbx_seq_one_letter_code
_entity_poly.pdbx_strand_id
1 'polypeptide(L)'
;MQRMFGKGKPKEPPPNLQDCISNVDSRAESIDKKIARLDQELVKYKDQMKKMREGPAKNAVKQKALRVLKQKKMYEQQSDNLRQQSFNMEQANYTTQTLKDTKTTVNAMKTGMKEMKKEFKKININEIEDIQDEMSDMLEQADEVQEALGRSYGTPEIDEDDLQAELDALGDDILTDGDSSYLDEINVPSAPDKEPGAETIKDGVPVDEFGLPQMTT
;
A
#
# COMPACT_ATOMS: atom_id res chain seq x y z
N MET A 1 57.83 -0.70 -20.71
CA MET A 1 56.57 -1.13 -21.35
C MET A 1 55.44 -1.04 -20.33
N GLN A 2 54.65 0.03 -20.37
CA GLN A 2 53.44 0.17 -19.55
C GLN A 2 52.27 -0.51 -20.25
N ARG A 3 51.60 -1.42 -19.53
CA ARG A 3 50.36 -2.06 -19.94
C ARG A 3 49.23 -1.02 -19.91
N MET A 4 49.00 -0.35 -21.03
CA MET A 4 47.99 0.72 -21.21
C MET A 4 46.70 0.25 -21.88
N PHE A 5 46.44 -1.06 -21.96
CA PHE A 5 45.18 -1.59 -22.50
C PHE A 5 44.70 -2.75 -21.63
N GLY A 6 43.61 -2.52 -20.90
CA GLY A 6 42.87 -3.59 -20.22
C GLY A 6 42.70 -3.44 -18.72
N LYS A 7 42.17 -2.31 -18.23
CA LYS A 7 41.29 -2.40 -17.06
C LYS A 7 39.99 -3.03 -17.58
N GLY A 8 39.72 -4.28 -17.22
CA GLY A 8 38.43 -4.92 -17.49
C GLY A 8 37.32 -4.00 -16.99
N LYS A 9 36.25 -3.86 -17.78
CA LYS A 9 35.09 -3.05 -17.38
C LYS A 9 34.68 -3.48 -15.96
N PRO A 10 34.43 -2.53 -15.03
CA PRO A 10 33.93 -2.87 -13.71
C PRO A 10 32.71 -3.77 -13.90
N LYS A 11 32.71 -4.91 -13.20
CA LYS A 11 31.65 -5.91 -13.29
C LYS A 11 30.38 -5.23 -12.78
N GLU A 12 29.51 -4.83 -13.70
CA GLU A 12 28.25 -4.19 -13.31
C GLU A 12 27.51 -5.15 -12.38
N PRO A 13 26.90 -4.63 -11.31
CA PRO A 13 26.11 -5.45 -10.41
C PRO A 13 25.03 -6.18 -11.23
N PRO A 14 24.72 -7.44 -10.89
CA PRO A 14 23.69 -8.18 -11.60
C PRO A 14 22.37 -7.39 -11.54
N PRO A 15 21.56 -7.42 -12.61
CA PRO A 15 20.29 -6.70 -12.65
C PRO A 15 19.45 -7.12 -11.45
N ASN A 16 18.99 -6.14 -10.68
CA ASN A 16 18.12 -6.37 -9.55
C ASN A 16 16.66 -6.12 -9.97
N LEU A 17 15.73 -6.89 -9.41
CA LEU A 17 14.31 -6.81 -9.77
C LEU A 17 13.72 -5.43 -9.44
N GLN A 18 14.19 -4.79 -8.37
CA GLN A 18 13.67 -3.50 -7.89
C GLN A 18 13.96 -2.35 -8.85
N ASP A 19 15.17 -2.30 -9.41
CA ASP A 19 15.60 -1.34 -10.42
C ASP A 19 14.83 -1.57 -11.72
N CYS A 20 14.61 -2.83 -12.10
CA CYS A 20 13.80 -3.18 -13.26
C CYS A 20 12.35 -2.72 -13.11
N ILE A 21 11.73 -2.95 -11.94
CA ILE A 21 10.39 -2.45 -11.58
C ILE A 21 10.35 -0.93 -11.71
N SER A 22 11.25 -0.24 -11.02
CA SER A 22 11.34 1.24 -11.02
C SER A 22 11.50 1.82 -12.44
N ASN A 23 12.31 1.17 -13.29
CA ASN A 23 12.50 1.58 -14.67
C ASN A 23 11.25 1.36 -15.54
N VAL A 24 10.52 0.27 -15.33
CA VAL A 24 9.27 0.00 -16.04
C VAL A 24 8.18 0.99 -15.62
N ASP A 25 8.08 1.31 -14.32
CA ASP A 25 7.12 2.28 -13.79
C ASP A 25 7.38 3.68 -14.34
N SER A 26 8.64 4.14 -14.32
CA SER A 26 9.04 5.43 -14.90
C SER A 26 8.69 5.55 -16.39
N ARG A 27 8.79 4.44 -17.14
CA ARG A 27 8.36 4.38 -18.54
C ARG A 27 6.84 4.45 -18.66
N ALA A 28 6.08 3.78 -17.80
CA ALA A 28 4.62 3.85 -17.76
C ALA A 28 4.16 5.29 -17.48
N GLU A 29 4.73 5.96 -16.46
CA GLU A 29 4.44 7.37 -16.16
C GLU A 29 4.75 8.30 -17.34
N SER A 30 5.87 8.04 -18.04
CA SER A 30 6.25 8.82 -19.22
C SER A 30 5.24 8.66 -20.36
N ILE A 31 4.62 7.49 -20.49
CA ILE A 31 3.53 7.24 -21.44
C ILE A 31 2.24 7.92 -20.96
N ASP A 32 1.92 7.87 -19.66
CA ASP A 32 0.74 8.53 -19.09
C ASP A 32 0.78 10.04 -19.31
N LYS A 33 1.95 10.67 -19.21
CA LYS A 33 2.14 12.09 -19.57
C LYS A 33 1.82 12.36 -21.05
N LYS A 34 2.09 11.43 -21.96
CA LYS A 34 1.70 11.55 -23.38
C LYS A 34 0.20 11.39 -23.57
N ILE A 35 -0.41 10.43 -22.86
CA ILE A 35 -1.86 10.22 -22.87
C ILE A 35 -2.58 11.50 -22.42
N ALA A 36 -2.15 12.12 -21.32
CA ALA A 36 -2.73 13.35 -20.79
C ALA A 36 -2.67 14.53 -21.80
N ARG A 37 -1.58 14.66 -22.56
CA ARG A 37 -1.47 15.66 -23.63
C ARG A 37 -2.45 15.40 -24.77
N LEU A 38 -2.62 14.15 -25.17
CA LEU A 38 -3.58 13.76 -26.22
C LEU A 38 -5.03 13.98 -25.75
N ASP A 39 -5.33 13.76 -24.47
CA ASP A 39 -6.65 14.08 -23.90
C ASP A 39 -6.96 15.57 -23.98
N GLN A 40 -6.00 16.43 -23.60
CA GLN A 40 -6.17 17.88 -23.74
C GLN A 40 -6.40 18.29 -25.21
N GLU A 41 -5.73 17.64 -26.17
CA GLU A 41 -5.95 17.90 -27.59
C GLU A 41 -7.35 17.44 -28.05
N LEU A 42 -7.82 16.28 -27.58
CA LEU A 42 -9.17 15.78 -27.86
C LEU A 42 -10.27 16.69 -27.31
N VAL A 43 -10.09 17.26 -26.12
CA VAL A 43 -11.00 18.26 -25.55
C VAL A 43 -11.09 19.49 -26.47
N LYS A 44 -9.96 20.00 -26.95
CA LYS A 44 -9.93 21.14 -27.90
C LYS A 44 -10.69 20.83 -29.19
N TYR A 45 -10.49 19.65 -29.78
CA TYR A 45 -11.25 19.26 -30.97
C TYR A 45 -12.75 19.10 -30.69
N LYS A 46 -13.13 18.53 -29.53
CA LYS A 46 -14.53 18.40 -29.11
C LYS A 46 -15.19 19.77 -29.03
N ASP A 47 -14.56 20.74 -28.38
CA ASP A 47 -15.11 22.08 -28.22
C ASP A 47 -15.11 22.89 -29.51
N GLN A 48 -14.10 22.70 -30.38
CA GLN A 48 -14.11 23.26 -31.73
C GLN A 48 -15.31 22.73 -32.53
N MET A 49 -15.53 21.41 -32.54
CA MET A 49 -16.64 20.79 -33.28
C MET A 49 -18.01 21.20 -32.75
N LYS A 50 -18.18 21.44 -31.44
CA LYS A 50 -19.44 21.96 -30.87
C LYS A 50 -19.85 23.31 -31.46
N LYS A 51 -18.88 24.17 -31.76
CA LYS A 51 -19.11 25.51 -32.34
C LYS A 51 -19.27 25.51 -33.86
N MET A 52 -19.10 24.36 -34.51
CA MET A 52 -19.17 24.23 -35.97
C MET A 52 -20.52 23.68 -36.42
N ARG A 53 -21.04 24.27 -37.51
CA ARG A 53 -22.16 23.70 -38.26
C ARG A 53 -21.74 22.39 -38.93
N GLU A 54 -22.70 21.48 -39.08
CA GLU A 54 -22.49 20.25 -39.86
C GLU A 54 -22.04 20.55 -41.29
N GLY A 55 -21.02 19.82 -41.75
CA GLY A 55 -20.48 19.99 -43.09
C GLY A 55 -19.02 19.54 -43.25
N PRO A 56 -18.43 19.75 -44.44
CA PRO A 56 -17.08 19.28 -44.76
C PRO A 56 -16.00 19.75 -43.78
N ALA A 57 -16.10 21.00 -43.29
CA ALA A 57 -15.14 21.55 -42.33
C ALA A 57 -15.18 20.81 -40.98
N LYS A 58 -16.38 20.53 -40.44
CA LYS A 58 -16.55 19.79 -39.18
C LYS A 58 -16.09 18.34 -39.34
N ASN A 59 -16.36 17.73 -40.49
CA ASN A 59 -15.88 16.38 -40.82
C ASN A 59 -14.34 16.32 -40.85
N ALA A 60 -13.65 17.33 -41.38
CA ALA A 60 -12.19 17.37 -41.36
C ALA A 60 -11.62 17.43 -39.94
N VAL A 61 -12.22 18.22 -39.05
CA VAL A 61 -11.84 18.27 -37.62
C VAL A 61 -12.12 16.93 -36.93
N LYS A 62 -13.26 16.30 -37.21
CA LYS A 62 -13.60 14.96 -36.70
C LYS A 62 -12.54 13.92 -37.11
N GLN A 63 -12.07 13.94 -38.35
CA GLN A 63 -11.02 13.02 -38.80
C GLN A 63 -9.68 13.25 -38.09
N LYS A 64 -9.32 14.51 -37.79
CA LYS A 64 -8.14 14.81 -36.96
C LYS A 64 -8.30 14.27 -35.54
N ALA A 65 -9.44 14.52 -34.91
CA ALA A 65 -9.75 14.01 -33.57
C ALA A 65 -9.70 12.47 -33.51
N LEU A 66 -10.21 11.77 -34.53
CA LEU A 66 -10.14 10.30 -34.60
C LEU A 66 -8.70 9.77 -34.69
N ARG A 67 -7.79 10.47 -35.38
CA ARG A 67 -6.37 10.09 -35.43
C ARG A 67 -5.70 10.24 -34.06
N VAL A 68 -5.97 11.35 -33.37
CA VAL A 68 -5.47 11.59 -32.00
C VAL A 68 -6.03 10.56 -31.03
N LEU A 69 -7.32 10.23 -31.12
CA LEU A 69 -7.94 9.20 -30.29
C LEU A 69 -7.31 7.82 -30.53
N LYS A 70 -7.03 7.46 -31.78
CA LYS A 70 -6.32 6.21 -32.11
C LYS A 70 -4.92 6.19 -31.49
N GLN A 71 -4.19 7.29 -31.57
CA GLN A 71 -2.86 7.41 -30.96
C GLN A 71 -2.94 7.30 -29.43
N LYS A 72 -3.95 7.92 -28.81
CA LYS A 72 -4.19 7.83 -27.37
C LYS A 72 -4.41 6.37 -26.95
N LYS A 73 -5.34 5.66 -27.61
CA LYS A 73 -5.62 4.24 -27.32
C LYS A 73 -4.39 3.34 -27.45
N MET A 74 -3.52 3.63 -28.42
CA MET A 74 -2.26 2.89 -28.60
C MET A 74 -1.30 3.12 -27.42
N TYR A 75 -1.27 4.32 -26.84
CA TYR A 75 -0.47 4.60 -25.65
C TYR A 75 -1.10 4.05 -24.37
N GLU A 76 -2.44 4.10 -24.22
CA GLU A 76 -3.16 3.45 -23.11
C GLU A 76 -2.79 1.97 -23.04
N GLN A 77 -2.89 1.24 -24.16
CA GLN A 77 -2.49 -0.17 -24.22
C GLN A 77 -1.01 -0.40 -23.87
N GLN A 78 -0.10 0.51 -24.27
CA GLN A 78 1.31 0.39 -23.91
C GLN A 78 1.54 0.63 -22.42
N SER A 79 0.83 1.59 -21.82
CA SER A 79 0.91 1.85 -20.37
C SER A 79 0.42 0.63 -19.59
N ASP A 80 -0.75 0.09 -19.98
CA ASP A 80 -1.32 -1.11 -19.34
C ASP A 80 -0.37 -2.32 -19.42
N ASN A 81 0.26 -2.54 -20.58
CA ASN A 81 1.23 -3.62 -20.74
C ASN A 81 2.46 -3.44 -19.83
N LEU A 82 2.95 -2.21 -19.66
CA LEU A 82 4.07 -1.92 -18.76
C LEU A 82 3.68 -2.11 -17.29
N ARG A 83 2.50 -1.65 -16.89
CA ARG A 83 1.97 -1.85 -15.52
C ARG A 83 1.79 -3.32 -15.20
N GLN A 84 1.27 -4.11 -16.14
CA GLN A 84 1.18 -5.57 -15.98
C GLN A 84 2.57 -6.22 -15.87
N GLN A 85 3.55 -5.74 -16.64
CA GLN A 85 4.93 -6.21 -16.53
C GLN A 85 5.53 -5.88 -15.15
N SER A 86 5.29 -4.67 -14.65
CA SER A 86 5.74 -4.24 -13.32
C SER A 86 5.14 -5.11 -12.22
N PHE A 87 3.83 -5.29 -12.24
CA PHE A 87 3.11 -6.15 -11.30
C PHE A 87 3.65 -7.60 -11.29
N ASN A 88 3.89 -8.19 -12.46
CA ASN A 88 4.45 -9.54 -12.54
C ASN A 88 5.85 -9.62 -11.91
N MET A 89 6.66 -8.57 -12.07
CA MET A 89 7.99 -8.50 -11.43
C MET A 89 7.89 -8.28 -9.92
N GLU A 90 6.94 -7.47 -9.44
CA GLU A 90 6.66 -7.27 -8.01
C GLU A 90 6.27 -8.58 -7.35
N GLN A 91 5.39 -9.37 -7.97
CA GLN A 91 5.01 -10.69 -7.47
C GLN A 91 6.20 -11.67 -7.39
N ALA A 92 7.06 -11.65 -8.42
CA ALA A 92 8.29 -12.43 -8.41
C ALA A 92 9.28 -11.96 -7.33
N ASN A 93 9.36 -10.65 -7.10
CA ASN A 93 10.21 -10.06 -6.06
C ASN A 93 9.72 -10.46 -4.65
N TYR A 94 8.41 -10.37 -4.41
CA TYR A 94 7.78 -10.82 -3.16
C TYR A 94 8.03 -12.31 -2.92
N THR A 95 7.80 -13.16 -3.93
CA THR A 95 8.06 -14.60 -3.82
C THR A 95 9.53 -14.88 -3.52
N THR A 96 10.45 -14.15 -4.16
CA THR A 96 11.88 -14.27 -3.91
C THR A 96 12.24 -13.89 -2.48
N GLN A 97 11.60 -12.85 -1.92
CA GLN A 97 11.83 -12.45 -0.53
C GLN A 97 11.33 -13.51 0.45
N THR A 98 10.11 -14.01 0.27
CA THR A 98 9.56 -15.11 1.07
C THR A 98 10.46 -16.35 1.06
N LEU A 99 11.02 -16.70 -0.11
CA LEU A 99 11.98 -17.80 -0.24
C LEU A 99 13.31 -17.54 0.49
N LYS A 100 13.81 -16.29 0.50
CA LYS A 100 15.00 -15.92 1.28
C LYS A 100 14.72 -16.06 2.78
N ASP A 101 13.57 -15.62 3.25
CA ASP A 101 13.18 -15.69 4.67
C ASP A 101 13.00 -17.14 5.13
N THR A 102 12.40 -17.97 4.27
CA THR A 102 12.28 -19.41 4.47
C THR A 102 13.65 -20.06 4.57
N LYS A 103 14.57 -19.73 3.66
CA LYS A 103 15.96 -20.23 3.70
C LYS A 103 16.67 -19.83 4.99
N THR A 104 16.50 -18.59 5.46
CA THR A 104 17.06 -18.11 6.72
C THR A 104 16.53 -18.92 7.90
N THR A 105 15.22 -19.17 7.95
CA THR A 105 14.57 -20.01 8.97
C THR A 105 15.14 -21.43 8.97
N VAL A 106 15.23 -22.07 7.79
CA VAL A 106 15.80 -23.42 7.65
C VAL A 106 17.27 -23.45 8.11
N ASN A 107 18.05 -22.43 7.79
CA ASN A 107 19.42 -22.32 8.26
C ASN A 107 19.50 -22.20 9.79
N ALA A 108 18.64 -21.40 10.40
CA ALA A 108 18.54 -21.27 11.86
C ALA A 108 18.17 -22.61 12.51
N MET A 109 17.16 -23.31 12.00
CA MET A 109 16.79 -24.65 12.48
C MET A 109 17.94 -25.65 12.36
N LYS A 110 18.68 -25.62 11.24
CA LYS A 110 19.85 -26.50 11.05
C LYS A 110 20.96 -26.21 12.04
N THR A 111 21.17 -24.94 12.38
CA THR A 111 22.13 -24.53 13.43
C THR A 111 21.66 -25.01 14.80
N GLY A 112 20.40 -24.74 15.18
CA GLY A 112 19.82 -25.21 16.44
C GLY A 112 19.87 -26.73 16.58
N MET A 113 19.57 -27.49 15.52
CA MET A 113 19.68 -28.96 15.53
C MET A 113 21.14 -29.42 15.74
N LYS A 114 22.13 -28.74 15.16
CA LYS A 114 23.54 -29.08 15.39
C LYS A 114 23.95 -28.82 16.83
N GLU A 115 23.50 -27.72 17.42
CA GLU A 115 23.75 -27.40 18.83
C GLU A 115 23.05 -28.39 19.75
N MET A 116 21.78 -28.71 19.51
CA MET A 116 21.04 -29.75 20.22
C MET A 116 21.76 -31.10 20.17
N LYS A 117 22.25 -31.52 19.00
CA LYS A 117 23.06 -32.75 18.86
C LYS A 117 24.38 -32.69 19.62
N LYS A 118 24.98 -31.50 19.75
CA LYS A 118 26.23 -31.31 20.50
C LYS A 118 25.99 -31.39 22.00
N GLU A 119 24.93 -30.76 22.50
CA GLU A 119 24.53 -30.84 23.91
C GLU A 119 24.09 -32.25 24.28
N PHE A 120 23.32 -32.93 23.40
CA PHE A 120 22.90 -34.31 23.62
C PHE A 120 24.09 -35.28 23.75
N LYS A 121 25.21 -35.03 23.07
CA LYS A 121 26.44 -35.83 23.22
C LYS A 121 27.16 -35.62 24.55
N LYS A 122 26.88 -34.54 25.27
CA LYS A 122 27.43 -34.28 26.61
C LYS A 122 26.60 -34.94 27.71
N ILE A 123 25.36 -35.31 27.41
CA ILE A 123 24.52 -36.11 28.30
C ILE A 123 25.09 -37.53 28.29
N ASN A 124 25.67 -37.97 29.41
CA ASN A 124 26.10 -39.35 29.58
C ASN A 124 24.86 -40.25 29.61
N ILE A 125 24.76 -41.22 28.70
CA ILE A 125 23.67 -42.23 28.73
C ILE A 125 23.62 -43.00 30.06
N ASN A 126 24.75 -43.13 30.75
CA ASN A 126 24.78 -43.78 32.07
C ASN A 126 24.19 -42.90 33.19
N GLU A 127 24.09 -41.59 33.00
CA GLU A 127 23.34 -40.66 33.89
C GLU A 127 21.87 -40.58 33.47
N ILE A 128 21.48 -41.15 32.31
CA ILE A 128 20.07 -41.15 31.87
C ILE A 128 19.23 -42.11 32.71
N GLU A 129 19.77 -43.22 33.23
CA GLU A 129 19.03 -44.08 34.17
C GLU A 129 18.72 -43.33 35.48
N ASP A 130 19.71 -42.63 36.06
CA ASP A 130 19.53 -41.78 37.25
C ASP A 130 18.58 -40.58 36.98
N ILE A 131 18.67 -39.97 35.80
CA ILE A 131 17.77 -38.88 35.38
C ILE A 131 16.37 -39.39 35.04
N GLN A 132 16.19 -40.63 34.56
CA GLN A 132 14.86 -41.18 34.28
C GLN A 132 14.09 -41.42 35.58
N ASP A 133 14.79 -41.89 36.62
CA ASP A 133 14.25 -42.01 37.96
C ASP A 133 13.94 -40.62 38.56
N GLU A 134 14.87 -39.64 38.47
CA GLU A 134 14.58 -38.26 38.90
C GLU A 134 13.49 -37.56 38.07
N MET A 135 13.32 -37.90 36.78
CA MET A 135 12.30 -37.33 35.90
C MET A 135 10.93 -37.98 36.13
N SER A 136 10.88 -39.26 36.52
CA SER A 136 9.68 -39.88 37.08
C SER A 136 9.27 -39.17 38.37
N ASP A 137 10.20 -39.00 39.32
CA ASP A 137 9.93 -38.32 40.59
C ASP A 137 9.52 -36.84 40.38
N MET A 138 10.10 -36.17 39.38
CA MET A 138 9.79 -34.77 39.04
C MET A 138 8.50 -34.62 38.24
N LEU A 139 8.12 -35.60 37.40
CA LEU A 139 6.80 -35.65 36.77
C LEU A 139 5.71 -35.98 37.79
N GLU A 140 5.97 -36.86 38.74
CA GLU A 140 5.07 -37.15 39.87
C GLU A 140 4.90 -35.91 40.75
N GLN A 141 5.99 -35.19 41.05
CA GLN A 141 5.92 -33.88 41.73
C GLN A 141 5.28 -32.79 40.86
N ALA A 142 5.46 -32.80 39.55
CA ALA A 142 4.83 -31.83 38.65
C ALA A 142 3.33 -32.09 38.53
N ASP A 143 2.88 -33.35 38.49
CA ASP A 143 1.48 -33.75 38.57
C ASP A 143 0.91 -33.45 39.96
N GLU A 144 1.66 -33.69 41.05
CA GLU A 144 1.25 -33.35 42.42
C GLU A 144 1.20 -31.82 42.64
N VAL A 145 2.10 -31.06 42.02
CA VAL A 145 2.08 -29.59 41.98
C VAL A 145 0.98 -29.09 41.07
N GLN A 146 0.71 -29.73 39.94
CA GLN A 146 -0.37 -29.38 39.01
C GLN A 146 -1.74 -29.86 39.51
N GLU A 147 -1.81 -30.79 40.46
CA GLU A 147 -3.00 -31.19 41.22
C GLU A 147 -3.19 -30.30 42.45
N ALA A 148 -2.11 -29.91 43.14
CA ALA A 148 -2.13 -28.94 44.24
C ALA A 148 -2.41 -27.50 43.77
N LEU A 149 -1.91 -27.12 42.60
CA LEU A 149 -2.28 -25.92 41.84
C LEU A 149 -3.52 -26.16 40.95
N GLY A 150 -3.95 -27.42 40.82
CA GLY A 150 -4.97 -27.94 39.91
C GLY A 150 -6.41 -27.73 40.31
N ARG A 151 -6.66 -26.89 41.32
CA ARG A 151 -7.94 -26.18 41.35
C ARG A 151 -7.80 -24.93 40.50
N SER A 152 -8.13 -25.11 39.22
CA SER A 152 -8.41 -24.08 38.20
C SER A 152 -7.31 -23.85 37.16
N TYR A 153 -7.22 -24.75 36.17
CA TYR A 153 -6.92 -24.34 34.80
C TYR A 153 -7.75 -25.18 33.83
N GLY A 154 -9.06 -24.93 33.82
CA GLY A 154 -9.78 -24.98 32.56
C GLY A 154 -9.31 -23.78 31.76
N THR A 155 -8.71 -24.00 30.59
CA THR A 155 -8.50 -22.94 29.59
C THR A 155 -9.79 -22.11 29.53
N PRO A 156 -9.76 -20.78 29.76
CA PRO A 156 -10.96 -19.98 29.57
C PRO A 156 -11.44 -20.25 28.14
N GLU A 157 -12.65 -20.79 28.00
CA GLU A 157 -13.36 -20.66 26.74
C GLU A 157 -13.50 -19.17 26.54
N ILE A 158 -12.71 -18.63 25.62
CA ILE A 158 -12.80 -17.24 25.24
C ILE A 158 -14.17 -17.10 24.57
N ASP A 159 -15.09 -16.45 25.26
CA ASP A 159 -16.43 -16.19 24.75
C ASP A 159 -16.30 -15.18 23.60
N GLU A 160 -16.80 -15.56 22.43
CA GLU A 160 -16.81 -14.69 21.25
C GLU A 160 -17.61 -13.40 21.54
N ASP A 161 -18.56 -13.42 22.47
CA ASP A 161 -19.35 -12.27 22.88
C ASP A 161 -18.53 -11.24 23.70
N ASP A 162 -17.58 -11.68 24.53
CA ASP A 162 -16.67 -10.79 25.29
C ASP A 162 -15.61 -10.16 24.35
N LEU A 163 -15.10 -10.92 23.38
CA LEU A 163 -14.22 -10.40 22.32
C LEU A 163 -14.94 -9.35 21.46
N GLN A 164 -16.23 -9.55 21.18
CA GLN A 164 -17.04 -8.60 20.42
C GLN A 164 -17.29 -7.31 21.22
N ALA A 165 -17.53 -7.42 22.53
CA ALA A 165 -17.68 -6.25 23.40
C ALA A 165 -16.38 -5.44 23.55
N GLU A 166 -15.20 -6.09 23.62
CA GLU A 166 -13.91 -5.39 23.58
C GLU A 166 -13.64 -4.72 22.22
N LEU A 167 -14.03 -5.36 21.11
CA LEU A 167 -13.93 -4.77 19.76
C LEU A 167 -14.82 -3.52 19.63
N ASP A 168 -16.04 -3.58 20.16
CA ASP A 168 -16.99 -2.48 20.12
C ASP A 168 -16.50 -1.31 21.02
N ALA A 169 -15.92 -1.61 22.20
CA ALA A 169 -15.30 -0.60 23.06
C ALA A 169 -14.07 0.07 22.42
N LEU A 170 -13.26 -0.66 21.65
CA LEU A 170 -12.14 -0.09 20.88
C LEU A 170 -12.64 0.80 19.73
N GLY A 171 -13.78 0.47 19.12
CA GLY A 171 -14.47 1.30 18.15
C GLY A 171 -15.02 2.59 18.76
N ASP A 172 -15.55 2.51 19.98
CA ASP A 172 -15.98 3.67 20.75
C ASP A 172 -14.79 4.53 21.23
N ASP A 173 -13.63 3.97 21.57
CA ASP A 173 -12.42 4.77 21.87
C ASP A 173 -11.86 5.51 20.64
N ILE A 174 -12.00 4.96 19.42
CA ILE A 174 -11.71 5.69 18.17
C ILE A 174 -12.73 6.82 17.91
N LEU A 175 -13.95 6.68 18.42
CA LEU A 175 -15.00 7.71 18.32
C LEU A 175 -14.95 8.73 19.48
N THR A 176 -14.37 8.36 20.62
CA THR A 176 -14.33 9.19 21.84
C THR A 176 -13.00 9.90 22.02
N ASP A 177 -11.90 9.37 21.49
CA ASP A 177 -10.68 10.13 21.19
C ASP A 177 -10.72 10.66 19.75
N GLY A 178 -11.88 11.23 19.42
CA GLY A 178 -12.08 12.15 18.33
C GLY A 178 -11.25 13.42 18.54
N ASP A 179 -9.92 13.29 18.57
CA ASP A 179 -9.04 14.29 17.99
C ASP A 179 -9.15 14.18 16.45
N SER A 180 -10.40 14.35 15.98
CA SER A 180 -10.73 14.88 14.66
C SER A 180 -10.32 16.36 14.54
N SER A 181 -9.42 16.86 15.41
CA SER A 181 -8.74 18.14 15.32
C SER A 181 -7.97 18.33 14.00
N TYR A 182 -7.62 17.24 13.30
CA TYR A 182 -7.11 17.37 11.92
C TYR A 182 -8.19 17.72 10.87
N LEU A 183 -9.49 17.56 11.19
CA LEU A 183 -10.61 17.91 10.30
C LEU A 183 -11.28 19.25 10.66
N ASP A 184 -11.06 19.82 11.86
CA ASP A 184 -11.79 21.00 12.35
C ASP A 184 -11.05 22.35 12.23
N GLU A 185 -9.77 22.39 11.82
CA GLU A 185 -9.07 23.67 11.53
C GLU A 185 -9.26 24.20 10.10
N ILE A 186 -10.16 23.61 9.29
CA ILE A 186 -10.62 24.26 8.07
C ILE A 186 -11.96 24.92 8.37
N ASN A 187 -11.90 26.23 8.66
CA ASN A 187 -13.04 27.13 8.71
C ASN A 187 -13.77 27.09 7.37
N VAL A 188 -14.71 26.14 7.22
CA VAL A 188 -15.56 26.02 6.04
C VAL A 188 -16.58 27.16 6.09
N PRO A 189 -16.67 28.01 5.04
CA PRO A 189 -17.68 29.06 4.98
C PRO A 189 -19.07 28.42 5.00
N SER A 190 -19.97 28.95 5.84
CA SER A 190 -21.37 28.51 5.87
C SER A 190 -22.03 28.75 4.51
N ALA A 191 -22.85 27.79 4.06
CA ALA A 191 -23.55 27.89 2.78
C ALA A 191 -24.59 29.04 2.81
N PRO A 192 -24.76 29.84 1.73
CA PRO A 192 -25.69 30.96 1.74
C PRO A 192 -27.17 30.50 1.67
N ASP A 193 -28.03 31.06 2.53
CA ASP A 193 -29.44 30.71 2.70
C ASP A 193 -30.45 31.48 1.80
N LYS A 194 -30.07 32.02 0.63
CA LYS A 194 -31.02 32.76 -0.25
C LYS A 194 -30.86 32.50 -1.75
N GLU A 195 -31.98 32.54 -2.49
CA GLU A 195 -32.04 32.29 -3.93
C GLU A 195 -31.15 33.26 -4.75
N PRO A 196 -30.56 32.80 -5.88
CA PRO A 196 -29.62 33.61 -6.66
C PRO A 196 -30.33 34.80 -7.33
N GLY A 197 -29.83 36.03 -7.11
CA GLY A 197 -30.30 37.27 -7.72
C GLY A 197 -30.93 38.31 -6.78
N ALA A 198 -30.97 38.11 -5.47
CA ALA A 198 -31.48 39.10 -4.51
C ALA A 198 -30.34 39.83 -3.76
N GLU A 199 -30.37 41.16 -3.74
CA GLU A 199 -29.37 41.97 -3.03
C GLU A 199 -29.40 41.71 -1.52
N THR A 200 -28.25 41.31 -0.98
CA THR A 200 -28.04 41.09 0.45
C THR A 200 -27.33 42.29 1.06
N ILE A 201 -27.82 42.78 2.20
CA ILE A 201 -27.14 43.81 3.00
C ILE A 201 -26.69 43.16 4.30
N LYS A 202 -25.41 43.26 4.60
CA LYS A 202 -24.82 42.81 5.88
C LYS A 202 -24.11 44.01 6.51
N ASP A 203 -24.50 44.37 7.72
CA ASP A 203 -23.94 45.50 8.48
C ASP A 203 -23.92 46.85 7.72
N GLY A 204 -24.98 47.13 6.94
CA GLY A 204 -25.16 48.39 6.22
C GLY A 204 -24.38 48.53 4.90
N VAL A 205 -23.65 47.48 4.48
CA VAL A 205 -22.95 47.44 3.19
C VAL A 205 -23.64 46.43 2.28
N PRO A 206 -23.99 46.80 1.02
CA PRO A 206 -24.51 45.83 0.06
C PRO A 206 -23.42 44.79 -0.20
N VAL A 207 -23.77 43.51 -0.16
CA VAL A 207 -22.86 42.39 -0.39
C VAL A 207 -23.40 41.48 -1.49
N ASP A 208 -22.52 40.94 -2.34
CA ASP A 208 -22.90 39.98 -3.39
C ASP A 208 -23.20 38.58 -2.82
N GLU A 209 -23.56 37.64 -3.70
CA GLU A 209 -23.93 36.25 -3.35
C GLU A 209 -22.81 35.47 -2.63
N PHE A 210 -21.58 35.97 -2.65
CA PHE A 210 -20.45 35.40 -1.92
C PHE A 210 -20.21 36.08 -0.57
N GLY A 211 -21.11 36.98 -0.16
CA GLY A 211 -21.01 37.73 1.09
C GLY A 211 -19.91 38.80 1.07
N LEU A 212 -19.45 39.22 -0.12
CA LEU A 212 -18.42 40.24 -0.29
C LEU A 212 -19.07 41.62 -0.50
N PRO A 213 -18.51 42.71 0.06
CA PRO A 213 -19.00 44.07 -0.19
C PRO A 213 -19.06 44.38 -1.69
N GLN A 214 -20.24 44.78 -2.17
CA GLN A 214 -20.39 45.34 -3.50
C GLN A 214 -19.67 46.68 -3.54
N MET A 215 -18.56 46.70 -4.26
CA MET A 215 -17.86 47.94 -4.58
C MET A 215 -18.71 48.69 -5.61
N THR A 216 -19.26 49.82 -5.20
CA THR A 216 -19.84 50.82 -6.12
C THR A 216 -18.75 51.37 -7.02
N THR A 217 -18.96 51.39 -8.33
CA THR A 217 -18.38 52.42 -9.21
C THR A 217 -19.41 53.48 -9.50
#